data_AF-A0A836P5U4-F1
#
_entry.id   AF-A0A836P5U4-F1
#
_cell.length_a   1.000
_cell.length_b   1.000
_cell.length_c   1.000
_cell.angle_alpha   90.00
_cell.angle_beta   90.00
_cell.angle_gamma   90.00
#
_symmetry.space_group_name_H-M   'P 1'
#
loop_
_entity.id
_entity.type
_entity.pdbx_description
1 polymer ?
#
loop_
_entity_poly.entity_id
_entity_poly.type
_entity_poly.pdbx_seq_one_letter_code
_entity_poly.pdbx_strand_id
1 'polypeptide(L)'
;MASTAARLLRLLSLLQGGRSWSGVALAERLDIHPRSLRRDIERLRELGYPVHAAPGSGGGYRLGQGASALPLLFEEDEALTMAVALRAAAPAVRGMDAVAARVMAKLDPLLPRRSDQRASAAHDD
;
A
#
# COMPACT_ATOMS: atom_id res chain seq x y z
N MET A 1 14.81 -15.76 2.16
CA MET A 1 13.73 -15.42 3.09
C MET A 1 13.59 -13.91 3.14
N ALA A 2 12.40 -13.36 2.88
CA ALA A 2 12.17 -11.93 3.08
C ALA A 2 12.46 -11.58 4.55
N SER A 3 13.14 -10.46 4.80
CA SER A 3 13.35 -9.97 6.16
C SER A 3 11.99 -9.83 6.87
N THR A 4 11.95 -9.98 8.19
CA THR A 4 10.69 -9.82 8.96
C THR A 4 10.00 -8.49 8.65
N ALA A 5 10.78 -7.42 8.41
CA ALA A 5 10.26 -6.13 7.96
C ALA A 5 9.59 -6.19 6.57
N ALA A 6 10.25 -6.78 5.58
CA ALA A 6 9.68 -6.94 4.24
C ALA A 6 8.38 -7.78 4.26
N ARG A 7 8.33 -8.82 5.12
CA ARG A 7 7.12 -9.64 5.29
C ARG A 7 5.98 -8.87 5.95
N LEU A 8 6.26 -8.04 6.96
CA LEU A 8 5.25 -7.19 7.60
C LEU A 8 4.69 -6.15 6.62
N LEU A 9 5.54 -5.52 5.80
CA LEU A 9 5.11 -4.59 4.76
C LEU A 9 4.21 -5.28 3.72
N ARG A 10 4.57 -6.50 3.31
CA ARG A 10 3.76 -7.29 2.38
C ARG A 10 2.42 -7.70 2.97
N LEU A 11 2.39 -8.11 4.25
CA LEU A 11 1.15 -8.39 4.98
C LEU A 11 0.25 -7.15 5.06
N LEU A 12 0.83 -5.98 5.37
CA LEU A 12 0.11 -4.72 5.42
C LEU A 12 -0.51 -4.36 4.06
N SER A 13 0.27 -4.50 2.98
CA SER A 13 -0.18 -4.25 1.59
C SER A 13 -1.41 -5.10 1.25
N LEU A 14 -1.40 -6.38 1.63
CA LEU A 14 -2.53 -7.29 1.40
C LEU A 14 -3.79 -6.83 2.16
N LEU A 15 -3.65 -6.37 3.41
CA LEU A 15 -4.76 -5.93 4.24
C LEU A 15 -5.34 -4.56 3.83
N GLN A 16 -4.55 -3.73 3.15
CA GLN A 16 -4.96 -2.39 2.68
C GLN A 16 -6.00 -2.40 1.55
N GLY A 17 -6.11 -3.49 0.78
CA GLY A 17 -7.09 -3.64 -0.31
C GLY A 17 -8.57 -3.71 0.12
N GLY A 18 -8.91 -3.31 1.36
CA GLY A 18 -10.28 -3.16 1.86
C GLY A 18 -11.08 -4.46 2.07
N ARG A 19 -10.60 -5.59 1.56
CA ARG A 19 -11.22 -6.93 1.69
C ARG A 19 -10.76 -7.64 2.97
N SER A 20 -11.66 -8.45 3.54
CA SER A 20 -11.32 -9.39 4.60
C SER A 20 -10.56 -10.59 4.01
N TRP A 21 -9.54 -11.06 4.72
CA TRP A 21 -8.71 -12.17 4.30
C TRP A 21 -8.76 -13.32 5.29
N SER A 22 -9.03 -14.55 4.85
CA SER A 22 -8.86 -15.70 5.73
C SER A 22 -7.38 -15.86 6.14
N GLY A 23 -7.14 -16.37 7.35
CA GLY A 23 -5.78 -16.63 7.81
C GLY A 23 -5.02 -17.62 6.92
N VAL A 24 -5.72 -18.60 6.34
CA VAL A 24 -5.14 -19.57 5.41
C VAL A 24 -4.67 -18.87 4.12
N ALA A 25 -5.52 -18.04 3.52
CA ALA A 25 -5.18 -17.35 2.28
C ALA A 25 -4.02 -16.35 2.41
N LEU A 26 -3.87 -15.72 3.60
CA LEU A 26 -2.71 -14.87 3.90
C LEU A 26 -1.44 -15.69 4.12
N ALA A 27 -1.54 -16.80 4.86
CA ALA A 27 -0.42 -17.70 5.12
C ALA A 27 0.15 -18.26 3.81
N GLU A 28 -0.72 -18.71 2.89
CA GLU A 28 -0.34 -19.18 1.56
C GLU A 28 0.33 -18.08 0.72
N ARG A 29 -0.25 -16.88 0.67
CA ARG A 29 0.30 -15.77 -0.13
C ARG A 29 1.65 -15.27 0.36
N LEU A 30 1.86 -15.31 1.67
CA LEU A 30 3.10 -14.91 2.31
C LEU A 30 4.13 -16.04 2.40
N ASP A 31 3.75 -17.25 1.98
CA ASP A 31 4.56 -18.47 2.10
C ASP A 31 5.07 -18.70 3.55
N ILE A 32 4.14 -18.64 4.51
CA ILE A 32 4.43 -18.82 5.93
C ILE A 32 3.42 -19.73 6.63
N HIS A 33 3.85 -20.29 7.76
CA HIS A 33 2.95 -21.06 8.61
C HIS A 33 1.90 -20.15 9.30
N PRO A 34 0.66 -20.61 9.54
CA PRO A 34 -0.39 -19.84 10.23
C PRO A 34 0.02 -19.25 11.59
N ARG A 35 0.92 -19.92 12.31
CA ARG A 35 1.50 -19.44 13.59
C ARG A 35 2.36 -18.19 13.42
N SER A 36 3.07 -18.06 12.30
CA SER A 36 3.89 -16.89 11.98
C SER A 36 3.00 -15.74 11.56
N LEU A 37 1.94 -16.01 10.79
CA LEU A 37 0.93 -15.01 10.46
C LEU A 37 0.32 -14.37 11.72
N ARG A 38 -0.09 -15.18 12.71
CA ARG A 38 -0.66 -14.65 13.98
C ARG A 38 0.30 -13.70 14.68
N ARG A 39 1.59 -14.07 14.76
CA ARG A 39 2.63 -13.21 15.35
C ARG A 39 2.87 -11.93 14.56
N ASP A 40 2.86 -12.01 13.23
CA ASP A 40 3.02 -10.83 12.37
C ASP A 40 1.80 -9.89 12.50
N ILE A 41 0.57 -10.43 12.65
CA ILE A 41 -0.65 -9.65 12.93
C ILE A 41 -0.57 -8.94 14.29
N GLU A 42 -0.12 -9.63 15.33
CA GLU A 42 0.10 -9.02 16.66
C GLU A 42 1.13 -7.90 16.58
N ARG A 43 2.22 -8.11 15.83
CA ARG A 43 3.25 -7.09 15.64
C ARG A 43 2.74 -5.86 14.88
N LEU A 44 1.86 -6.04 13.90
CA LEU A 44 1.18 -4.91 13.26
C LEU A 44 0.30 -4.14 14.26
N ARG A 45 -0.42 -4.83 15.15
CA ARG A 45 -1.23 -4.18 16.20
C ARG A 45 -0.38 -3.38 17.19
N GLU A 46 0.77 -3.92 17.61
CA GLU A 46 1.74 -3.22 18.46
C GLU A 46 2.27 -1.94 17.78
N LEU A 47 2.42 -1.97 16.45
CA LEU A 47 2.82 -0.81 15.64
C LEU A 47 1.68 0.20 15.39
N GLY A 48 0.51 -0.01 15.99
CA GLY A 48 -0.63 0.90 15.86
C GLY A 48 -1.52 0.65 14.63
N TYR A 49 -1.31 -0.46 13.90
CA TYR A 49 -2.20 -0.86 12.81
C TYR A 49 -3.41 -1.61 13.36
N PRO A 50 -4.65 -1.09 13.23
CA PRO A 50 -5.84 -1.72 13.79
C PRO A 50 -6.26 -2.92 12.93
N VAL A 51 -5.65 -4.09 13.14
CA VAL A 51 -6.05 -5.31 12.43
C VAL A 51 -7.13 -6.05 13.22
N HIS A 52 -8.34 -6.14 12.66
CA HIS A 52 -9.45 -6.87 13.28
C HIS A 52 -9.52 -8.30 12.76
N ALA A 53 -9.88 -9.24 13.64
CA ALA A 53 -10.20 -10.61 13.26
C ALA A 53 -11.72 -10.81 13.44
N ALA A 54 -12.42 -11.20 12.38
CA ALA A 54 -13.82 -11.59 12.48
C ALA A 54 -13.93 -13.10 12.73
N PRO A 55 -14.70 -13.57 13.73
CA PRO A 55 -14.98 -14.99 13.93
C PRO A 55 -15.98 -15.54 12.88
N GLY A 56 -15.95 -16.86 12.64
CA GLY A 56 -16.90 -17.57 11.75
C GLY A 56 -16.26 -18.25 10.53
N SER A 57 -17.05 -18.99 9.75
CA SER A 57 -16.61 -19.76 8.56
C SER A 57 -16.15 -18.90 7.37
N GLY A 58 -16.50 -17.61 7.36
CA GLY A 58 -15.93 -16.57 6.49
C GLY A 58 -15.02 -15.58 7.24
N GLY A 59 -14.63 -15.92 8.47
CA GLY A 59 -13.85 -15.09 9.37
C GLY A 59 -12.42 -14.86 8.88
N GLY A 60 -11.92 -13.64 9.05
CA GLY A 60 -10.66 -13.21 8.48
C GLY A 60 -10.08 -11.97 9.13
N TYR A 61 -8.86 -11.65 8.73
CA TYR A 61 -8.16 -10.43 9.08
C TYR A 61 -8.54 -9.32 8.11
N ARG A 62 -8.88 -8.15 8.67
CA ARG A 62 -9.10 -6.92 7.90
C ARG A 62 -8.43 -5.75 8.60
N LEU A 63 -8.01 -4.76 7.83
CA LEU A 63 -7.58 -3.48 8.40
C LEU A 63 -8.80 -2.64 8.80
N GLY A 64 -8.80 -2.19 10.05
CA GLY A 64 -9.81 -1.31 10.64
C GLY A 64 -9.68 0.12 10.13
N GLN A 65 -10.77 0.87 10.26
CA GLN A 65 -10.78 2.29 9.98
C GLN A 65 -10.11 3.06 11.14
N GLY A 66 -9.38 4.13 10.84
CA GLY A 66 -8.78 5.00 11.85
C GLY A 66 -7.31 4.75 12.19
N ALA A 67 -6.57 4.00 11.37
CA ALA A 67 -5.12 3.97 11.49
C ALA A 67 -4.55 5.38 11.25
N SER A 68 -3.78 5.90 12.20
CA SER A 68 -2.86 7.02 11.98
C SER A 68 -2.12 6.78 10.67
N ALA A 69 -2.42 7.61 9.66
CA ALA A 69 -1.80 7.68 8.33
C ALA A 69 -0.93 6.47 7.98
N LEU A 70 -1.57 5.40 7.48
CA LEU A 70 -0.84 4.30 6.86
C LEU A 70 0.11 4.88 5.79
N PRO A 71 1.33 4.37 5.67
CA PRO A 71 2.10 4.56 4.45
C PRO A 71 1.27 3.96 3.31
N LEU A 72 0.77 4.84 2.42
CA LEU A 72 0.18 4.41 1.16
C LEU A 72 1.35 3.99 0.26
N LEU A 73 1.42 2.70 -0.01
CA LEU A 73 2.30 2.18 -1.06
C LEU A 73 1.59 2.44 -2.37
N PHE A 74 2.27 3.12 -3.29
CA PHE A 74 1.79 3.32 -4.64
C PHE A 74 2.65 2.50 -5.59
N GLU A 75 2.02 1.77 -6.48
CA GLU A 75 2.66 1.32 -7.71
C GLU A 75 2.89 2.51 -8.65
N GLU A 76 3.76 2.34 -9.65
CA GLU A 76 4.19 3.42 -10.55
C GLU A 76 3.00 4.13 -11.24
N ASP A 77 2.04 3.35 -11.75
CA ASP A 77 0.83 3.87 -12.39
C ASP A 77 -0.12 4.57 -11.41
N GLU A 78 -0.19 4.09 -10.16
CA GLU A 78 -1.05 4.68 -9.12
C GLU A 78 -0.49 6.04 -8.68
N ALA A 79 0.83 6.14 -8.53
CA ALA A 79 1.51 7.40 -8.23
C ALA A 79 1.31 8.42 -9.35
N LEU A 80 1.43 7.99 -10.62
CA LEU A 80 1.20 8.83 -11.78
C LEU A 80 -0.24 9.34 -11.84
N THR A 81 -1.20 8.43 -11.66
CA THR A 81 -2.63 8.76 -11.63
C THR A 81 -2.93 9.82 -10.57
N MET A 82 -2.35 9.65 -9.38
CA MET A 82 -2.57 10.58 -8.29
C MET A 82 -1.90 11.94 -8.50
N ALA A 83 -0.71 11.97 -9.08
CA ALA A 83 -0.05 13.22 -9.44
C ALA A 83 -0.85 14.02 -10.47
N VAL A 84 -1.43 13.35 -11.48
CA VAL A 84 -2.26 14.01 -12.51
C VAL A 84 -3.55 14.54 -11.88
N ALA A 85 -4.27 13.70 -11.13
CA ALA A 85 -5.51 14.09 -10.47
C ALA A 85 -5.31 15.27 -9.51
N LEU A 86 -4.24 15.23 -8.70
CA LEU A 86 -3.93 16.28 -7.73
C LEU A 86 -3.57 17.60 -8.41
N ARG A 87 -2.80 17.58 -9.50
CA ARG A 87 -2.48 18.80 -10.29
C ARG A 87 -3.71 19.41 -10.93
N ALA A 88 -4.66 18.58 -11.39
CA ALA A 88 -5.91 19.06 -11.97
C ALA A 88 -6.86 19.65 -10.92
N ALA A 89 -6.94 19.03 -9.73
CA ALA A 89 -7.88 19.43 -8.68
C ALA A 89 -7.39 20.58 -7.79
N ALA A 90 -6.08 20.69 -7.55
CA ALA A 90 -5.52 21.68 -6.62
C ALA A 90 -5.94 23.13 -6.90
N PRO A 91 -5.93 23.64 -8.15
CA PRO A 91 -6.33 25.02 -8.44
C PRO A 91 -7.81 25.30 -8.18
N ALA A 92 -8.66 24.26 -8.18
CA ALA A 92 -10.11 24.39 -8.01
C ALA A 92 -10.53 24.50 -6.53
N VAL A 93 -9.64 24.19 -5.58
CA VAL A 93 -9.95 24.15 -4.15
C VAL A 93 -9.10 25.17 -3.41
N ARG A 94 -9.75 26.24 -2.91
CA ARG A 94 -9.08 27.32 -2.17
C ARG A 94 -8.33 26.76 -0.95
N GLY A 95 -7.06 27.12 -0.82
CA GLY A 95 -6.22 26.73 0.33
C GLY A 95 -5.60 25.33 0.22
N MET A 96 -5.80 24.63 -0.90
CA MET A 96 -5.23 23.31 -1.11
C MET A 96 -3.79 23.36 -1.64
N ASP A 97 -3.32 24.51 -2.14
CA ASP A 97 -2.03 24.66 -2.83
C ASP A 97 -0.83 24.15 -2.01
N ALA A 98 -0.72 24.60 -0.76
CA ALA A 98 0.38 24.21 0.13
C ALA A 98 0.32 22.73 0.53
N VAL A 99 -0.89 22.16 0.64
CA VAL A 99 -1.07 20.74 0.97
C VAL A 99 -0.77 19.89 -0.27
N ALA A 100 -1.27 20.27 -1.44
CA ALA A 100 -1.01 19.61 -2.70
C ALA A 100 0.48 19.58 -3.03
N ALA A 101 1.22 20.68 -2.80
CA ALA A 101 2.67 20.72 -2.97
C ALA A 101 3.40 19.69 -2.08
N ARG A 102 3.00 19.56 -0.82
CA ARG A 102 3.58 18.56 0.10
C ARG A 102 3.23 17.12 -0.28
N VAL A 103 2.03 16.88 -0.82
CA VAL A 103 1.64 15.55 -1.30
C VAL A 103 2.38 15.21 -2.58
N MET A 104 2.51 16.16 -3.52
CA MET A 104 3.32 16.00 -4.73
C MET A 104 4.78 15.65 -4.40
N ALA A 105 5.39 16.32 -3.43
CA ALA A 105 6.75 15.99 -3.00
C ALA A 105 6.91 14.56 -2.46
N LYS A 106 5.83 13.95 -1.93
CA LYS A 106 5.82 12.54 -1.51
C LYS A 106 5.61 11.57 -2.68
N LEU A 107 4.95 12.01 -3.74
CA LEU A 107 4.71 11.21 -4.94
C LEU A 107 5.89 11.24 -5.92
N ASP A 108 6.64 12.35 -5.98
CA ASP A 108 7.76 12.52 -6.92
C ASP A 108 8.77 11.35 -6.95
N PRO A 109 9.16 10.74 -5.82
CA PRO A 109 10.06 9.58 -5.84
C PRO A 109 9.47 8.30 -6.45
N LEU A 110 8.13 8.22 -6.55
CA LEU A 110 7.37 7.06 -7.03
C LEU A 110 6.95 7.19 -8.50
N LEU A 111 7.13 8.37 -9.09
CA LEU A 111 6.76 8.61 -10.48
C LEU A 111 7.77 7.98 -11.45
N PRO A 112 7.29 7.51 -12.62
CA PRO A 112 8.16 7.09 -13.71
C PRO A 112 9.24 8.14 -13.96
N ARG A 113 10.52 7.76 -13.81
CA ARG A 113 11.58 8.60 -14.38
C ARG A 113 11.46 8.45 -15.88
N ARG A 114 11.34 9.56 -16.61
CA ARG A 114 11.13 9.63 -18.08
C ARG A 114 12.30 9.06 -18.91
N SER A 115 12.98 8.01 -18.45
CA SER A 115 14.22 7.51 -19.04
C SER A 115 14.04 6.28 -19.94
N ASP A 116 12.93 5.53 -19.86
CA ASP A 116 12.88 4.25 -20.59
C ASP A 116 12.04 4.25 -21.89
N GLN A 117 11.26 5.31 -22.15
CA GLN A 117 10.54 5.44 -23.43
C GLN A 117 11.44 5.84 -24.62
N ARG A 118 12.75 6.05 -24.41
CA ARG A 118 13.72 6.22 -25.50
C ARG A 118 14.62 5.01 -25.74
N ALA A 119 14.56 3.98 -24.88
CA ALA A 119 15.35 2.76 -25.06
C ALA A 119 14.60 1.66 -25.84
N SER A 120 13.26 1.63 -25.80
CA SER A 120 12.49 0.66 -26.60
C SER A 120 12.18 1.14 -28.03
N ALA A 121 12.31 2.44 -28.32
CA ALA A 121 12.15 2.99 -29.67
C ALA A 121 13.43 2.93 -30.53
N ALA A 122 14.50 2.28 -30.03
CA ALA A 122 15.76 2.06 -30.74
C ALA A 122 16.11 0.56 -30.90
N HIS A 123 15.14 -0.33 -30.65
CA HIS A 123 15.31 -1.77 -30.86
C HIS A 123 14.28 -2.43 -31.79
N ASP A 124 13.38 -1.65 -32.39
CA ASP A 124 12.55 -2.11 -33.51
C ASP A 124 12.46 -0.99 -34.56
N ASP A 125 12.85 -1.36 -35.79
CA ASP A 125 12.97 -0.65 -37.08
C ASP A 125 14.21 0.23 -37.36
#